data_AF-A0AAU3BUU9-F1
#
_entry.id   AF-A0AAU3BUU9-F1
#
_cell.length_a   1.000
_cell.length_b   1.000
_cell.length_c   1.000
_cell.angle_alpha   90.00
_cell.angle_beta   90.00
_cell.angle_gamma   90.00
#
_symmetry.space_group_name_H-M   'P 1'
#
loop_
_entity.id
_entity.type
_entity.pdbx_description
1 polymer ?
#
loop_
_entity_poly.entity_id
_entity_poly.type
_entity_poly.pdbx_seq_one_letter_code
_entity_poly.pdbx_strand_id
1 'polypeptide(L)'
;MKASKIAYKPVGLALGAVSGMIAGAAFKQAWKMLGHDKDAPDATDEDRTWSEVLLAATLQGAIFAGVKAAVDRAGAATTRSLTGTWPG
;
A
#
# COMPACT_ATOMS: atom_id res chain seq x y z
N MET A 1 15.32 4.76 27.81
CA MET A 1 14.47 4.30 26.69
C MET A 1 15.24 4.49 25.39
N LYS A 2 15.44 3.42 24.60
CA LYS A 2 16.51 3.31 23.59
C LYS A 2 16.33 4.28 22.40
N ALA A 3 17.36 5.09 22.14
CA ALA A 3 17.48 6.08 21.06
C ALA A 3 17.31 5.48 19.63
N SER A 4 17.39 4.15 19.50
CA SER A 4 17.16 3.40 18.26
C SER A 4 15.74 3.59 17.67
N LYS A 5 14.74 3.99 18.47
CA LYS A 5 13.37 4.28 17.99
C LYS A 5 13.19 5.64 17.32
N ILE A 6 14.11 6.59 17.51
CA ILE A 6 13.98 7.95 16.96
C ILE A 6 14.63 8.05 15.57
N ALA A 7 15.73 7.31 15.33
CA ALA A 7 16.37 7.24 14.01
C ALA A 7 15.61 6.34 13.00
N TYR A 8 14.86 5.34 13.47
CA TYR A 8 14.04 4.48 12.60
C TYR A 8 12.70 5.11 12.18
N LYS A 9 12.22 6.12 12.90
CA LYS A 9 10.99 6.84 12.57
C LYS A 9 11.02 7.50 11.19
N PRO A 10 12.04 8.29 10.81
CA PRO A 10 12.08 8.94 9.50
C PRO A 10 12.25 7.94 8.36
N VAL A 11 13.01 6.86 8.57
CA VAL A 11 13.21 5.81 7.55
C VAL A 11 11.92 5.00 7.35
N GLY A 12 11.25 4.62 8.43
CA GLY A 12 9.95 3.94 8.35
C GLY A 12 8.86 4.82 7.72
N LEU A 13 8.91 6.13 7.97
CA LEU A 13 7.98 7.11 7.38
C LEU A 13 8.29 7.35 5.90
N ALA A 14 9.57 7.43 5.52
CA ALA A 14 9.99 7.54 4.12
C ALA A 14 9.65 6.27 3.32
N LEU A 15 9.95 5.09 3.86
CA LEU A 15 9.54 3.81 3.27
C LEU A 15 8.01 3.71 3.19
N GLY A 16 7.29 4.14 4.23
CA GLY A 16 5.83 4.22 4.25
C GLY A 16 5.26 5.16 3.17
N ALA A 17 5.90 6.31 2.95
CA ALA A 17 5.50 7.25 1.91
C ALA A 17 5.75 6.70 0.50
N VAL A 18 6.91 6.08 0.27
CA VAL A 18 7.24 5.46 -1.02
C VAL A 18 6.31 4.29 -1.31
N SER A 19 6.05 3.43 -0.33
CA SER A 19 5.10 2.32 -0.48
C SER A 19 3.65 2.82 -0.65
N GLY A 20 3.26 3.91 0.02
CA GLY A 20 1.98 4.58 -0.19
C GLY A 20 1.82 5.14 -1.60
N MET A 21 2.86 5.75 -2.17
CA MET A 21 2.85 6.22 -3.56
C MET A 21 2.70 5.07 -4.56
N ILE A 22 3.42 3.96 -4.36
CA ILE A 22 3.32 2.76 -5.19
C ILE A 22 1.92 2.17 -5.11
N ALA A 23 1.35 2.06 -3.91
CA ALA A 23 -0.01 1.56 -3.69
C ALA A 23 -1.05 2.47 -4.37
N GLY A 24 -0.92 3.79 -4.27
CA GLY A 24 -1.80 4.74 -4.95
C GLY A 24 -1.74 4.64 -6.47
N ALA A 25 -0.55 4.48 -7.04
CA ALA A 25 -0.38 4.28 -8.49
C ALA A 25 -0.98 2.94 -8.96
N ALA A 26 -0.76 1.85 -8.22
CA ALA A 26 -1.34 0.54 -8.50
C ALA A 26 -2.88 0.57 -8.42
N PHE A 27 -3.43 1.29 -7.45
CA PHE A 27 -4.87 1.50 -7.32
C PHE A 27 -5.46 2.24 -8.52
N LYS A 28 -4.87 3.38 -8.92
CA LYS A 28 -5.33 4.13 -10.11
C LYS A 28 -5.30 3.26 -11.37
N GLN A 29 -4.25 2.45 -11.55
CA GLN A 29 -4.14 1.56 -12.69
C GLN A 29 -5.20 0.46 -12.68
N ALA A 30 -5.44 -0.18 -11.53
CA ALA A 30 -6.48 -1.20 -11.39
C ALA A 30 -7.89 -0.63 -11.61
N TRP A 31 -8.15 0.58 -11.09
CA TRP A 31 -9.42 1.27 -11.27
C TRP A 31 -9.70 1.59 -12.73
N LYS A 32 -8.68 2.10 -13.45
CA LYS A 32 -8.75 2.34 -14.89
C LYS A 32 -9.00 1.05 -15.68
N MET A 33 -8.38 -0.05 -15.27
CA MET A 33 -8.54 -1.36 -15.93
C MET A 33 -9.95 -1.96 -15.76
N LEU A 34 -10.65 -1.59 -14.69
CA LEU A 34 -12.05 -1.96 -14.44
C LEU A 34 -13.06 -1.14 -15.27
N GLY A 35 -12.60 -0.32 -16.22
CA GLY A 35 -13.47 0.45 -17.12
C GLY A 35 -14.03 1.72 -16.50
N HIS A 36 -13.51 2.15 -15.36
CA HIS A 36 -13.82 3.46 -14.79
C HIS A 36 -12.88 4.51 -15.41
N ASP A 37 -13.36 5.21 -16.44
CA ASP A 37 -12.66 6.34 -17.08
C ASP A 37 -12.49 7.57 -16.17
N LYS A 38 -13.14 7.54 -14.99
CA LYS A 38 -13.12 8.62 -14.00
C LYS A 38 -12.18 8.23 -12.85
N ASP A 39 -11.51 9.20 -12.24
CA ASP A 39 -10.77 8.99 -11.00
C ASP A 39 -11.63 8.25 -9.97
N ALA A 40 -11.01 7.39 -9.19
CA ALA A 40 -11.70 6.61 -8.17
C ALA A 40 -12.41 7.54 -7.19
N PRO A 41 -13.67 7.23 -6.81
CA PRO A 41 -14.44 8.09 -5.92
C PRO A 41 -13.71 8.23 -4.59
N ASP A 42 -13.58 9.46 -4.13
CA ASP A 42 -12.92 9.73 -2.85
C ASP A 42 -13.89 9.41 -1.70
N ALA A 43 -13.37 9.08 -0.53
CA ALA A 43 -14.21 8.70 0.62
C ALA A 43 -15.15 9.83 1.09
N THR A 44 -14.87 11.04 0.63
CA THR A 44 -15.58 12.28 0.94
C THR A 44 -16.40 12.83 -0.24
N ASP A 45 -16.50 12.11 -1.35
CA ASP A 45 -17.32 12.56 -2.49
C ASP A 45 -18.82 12.51 -2.15
N GLU A 46 -19.44 13.70 -2.04
CA GLU A 46 -20.87 13.86 -1.73
C GLU A 46 -21.77 13.42 -2.89
N ASP A 47 -21.28 13.53 -4.13
CA ASP A 47 -22.03 13.18 -5.35
C ASP A 47 -22.04 11.67 -5.66
N ARG A 48 -21.37 10.85 -4.83
CA ARG A 48 -21.17 9.42 -5.09
C ARG A 48 -21.99 8.56 -4.15
N THR A 49 -22.57 7.49 -4.69
CA THR A 49 -23.39 6.57 -3.89
C THR A 49 -22.52 5.77 -2.92
N TRP A 50 -23.06 5.49 -1.73
CA TRP A 50 -22.40 4.68 -0.69
C TRP A 50 -21.84 3.35 -1.22
N SER A 51 -22.54 2.70 -2.14
CA SER A 51 -22.08 1.45 -2.76
C SER A 51 -20.82 1.64 -3.61
N GLU A 52 -20.71 2.75 -4.33
CA GLU A 52 -19.55 3.05 -5.19
C GLU A 52 -18.31 3.37 -4.32
N VAL A 53 -18.49 4.16 -3.25
CA VAL A 53 -17.44 4.48 -2.29
C VAL A 53 -16.93 3.22 -1.57
N LEU A 54 -17.84 2.35 -1.11
CA LEU A 54 -17.47 1.09 -0.45
C LEU A 54 -16.72 0.13 -1.38
N LEU A 55 -17.13 0.04 -2.65
CA LEU A 55 -16.43 -0.76 -3.67
C LEU A 55 -15.01 -0.22 -3.92
N ALA A 56 -14.88 1.09 -4.06
CA ALA A 56 -13.58 1.75 -4.24
C ALA A 56 -12.67 1.53 -3.03
N ALA A 57 -13.17 1.77 -1.82
CA ALA A 57 -12.42 1.56 -0.58
C ALA A 57 -11.98 0.10 -0.41
N THR A 58 -12.86 -0.85 -0.76
CA THR A 58 -12.53 -2.29 -0.70
C THR A 58 -11.43 -2.66 -1.69
N LEU A 59 -11.50 -2.16 -2.93
CA LEU A 59 -10.47 -2.42 -3.92
C LEU A 59 -9.14 -1.78 -3.51
N GLN A 60 -9.18 -0.55 -3.00
CA GLN A 60 -7.99 0.14 -2.49
C GLN A 60 -7.34 -0.65 -1.34
N GLY A 61 -8.15 -1.14 -0.40
CA GLY A 61 -7.69 -2.00 0.70
C GLY A 61 -7.06 -3.31 0.20
N ALA A 62 -7.68 -3.97 -0.79
CA ALA A 62 -7.16 -5.20 -1.38
C ALA A 62 -5.81 -4.98 -2.08
N ILE A 63 -5.66 -3.89 -2.82
CA ILE A 63 -4.41 -3.53 -3.50
C ILE A 63 -3.33 -3.19 -2.48
N PHE A 64 -3.67 -2.41 -1.44
CA PHE A 64 -2.73 -2.09 -0.37
C PHE A 64 -2.24 -3.36 0.34
N ALA A 65 -3.14 -4.28 0.68
CA ALA A 65 -2.79 -5.57 1.28
C ALA A 65 -1.89 -6.40 0.34
N GLY A 66 -2.17 -6.41 -0.97
CA GLY A 66 -1.35 -7.09 -1.97
C GLY A 66 0.07 -6.52 -2.07
N VAL A 67 0.20 -5.19 -2.16
CA VAL A 67 1.50 -4.50 -2.18
C VAL A 67 2.27 -4.77 -0.90
N LYS A 68 1.62 -4.67 0.26
CA LYS A 68 2.25 -5.00 1.56
C LYS A 68 2.77 -6.43 1.59
N ALA A 69 1.96 -7.40 1.19
CA ALA A 69 2.37 -8.81 1.16
C ALA A 69 3.55 -9.04 0.19
N ALA A 70 3.57 -8.37 -0.96
CA ALA A 70 4.68 -8.43 -1.91
C ALA A 70 5.96 -7.84 -1.33
N VAL A 71 5.87 -6.69 -0.65
CA VAL A 71 7.01 -6.04 0.01
C VAL A 71 7.52 -6.89 1.17
N ASP A 72 6.64 -7.43 2.02
CA ASP A 72 7.02 -8.30 3.14
C ASP A 72 7.71 -9.58 2.62
N ARG A 73 7.18 -10.18 1.55
CA ARG A 73 7.78 -11.33 0.86
C ARG A 73 9.15 -11.00 0.27
N ALA A 74 9.28 -9.86 -0.41
CA ALA A 74 10.54 -9.39 -0.98
C ALA A 74 11.57 -9.13 0.13
N GLY A 75 11.18 -8.46 1.21
CA GLY A 75 12.01 -8.22 2.39
C GLY A 75 12.48 -9.53 3.05
N ALA A 76 11.59 -10.52 3.19
CA ALA A 76 11.94 -11.84 3.70
C ALA A 76 12.92 -12.59 2.77
N ALA A 77 12.70 -12.52 1.46
CA ALA A 77 13.58 -13.11 0.46
C ALA A 77 14.96 -12.44 0.45
N THR A 78 15.03 -11.11 0.51
CA THR A 78 16.29 -10.35 0.57
C THR A 78 17.02 -10.60 1.89
N THR A 79 16.30 -10.69 3.01
CA THR A 79 16.91 -11.06 4.30
C THR A 79 17.52 -12.45 4.19
N ARG A 80 16.77 -13.43 3.67
CA ARG A 80 17.30 -14.77 3.43
C ARG A 80 18.50 -14.78 2.48
N SER A 81 18.52 -13.96 1.44
CA SER A 81 19.68 -13.89 0.54
C SER A 81 20.91 -13.27 1.19
N LEU A 82 20.72 -12.34 2.13
CA LEU A 82 21.81 -11.63 2.80
C LEU A 82 22.32 -12.36 4.05
N THR A 83 21.43 -12.96 4.83
CA THR A 83 21.76 -13.60 6.12
C THR A 83 21.67 -15.12 6.08
N GLY A 84 21.16 -15.71 5.01
CA GLY A 84 20.91 -17.16 4.90
C GLY A 84 19.72 -17.66 5.72
N THR A 85 19.17 -16.82 6.60
CA THR A 85 18.09 -17.15 7.53
C THR A 85 16.77 -16.52 7.09
N TRP A 86 15.69 -17.29 7.18
CA TRP A 86 14.35 -16.79 6.89
C TRP A 86 13.83 -16.00 8.09
N PRO A 87 13.40 -14.73 7.92
CA PRO A 87 12.74 -13.97 8.98
C PRO A 87 11.26 -14.38 9.01
N GLY A 88 10.97 -15.46 9.71
CA GLY A 88 9.61 -15.97 9.95
C GLY A 88 9.53 -16.64 11.30
#